data_AF-A0A7S1ZBZ8-F1
#
_entry.id   AF-A0A7S1ZBZ8-F1
#
_cell.length_a   1.000
_cell.length_b   1.000
_cell.length_c   1.000
_cell.angle_alpha   90.00
_cell.angle_beta   90.00
_cell.angle_gamma   90.00
#
_symmetry.space_group_name_H-M   'P 1'
#
loop_
_entity.id
_entity.type
_entity.pdbx_description
1 polymer ?
#
loop_
_entity_poly.entity_id
_entity_poly.type
_entity_poly.pdbx_seq_one_letter_code
_entity_poly.pdbx_strand_id
1 'polypeptide(L)'
;PSSKLLGQFVESYNANETLGQSNPLALDNVHLAIREEDSSSTTEVDATTLVEIASDAITIETIPDRADVYIVHGPSKTLGQINEEKRVAEEALQKEKASLVACTRFGCKNRFPPGGPYPKCVHHVSPPVFHETAKFWSCCPNKKAYDWDDFQKIEGCSTGVCTDVKEDTQKQFLGGCDLREQAAESAKLKSIDDFNKAQAAGGSDAAPVLDRLRSVMKEIGVEGELFDQVVEGMKKEGMERGVGEKELLGVVTEELGKKLKSAMKAIAVDQLRIK
;
A
#
# COMPACT_ATOMS: atom_id res chain seq x y z
N PRO A 1 -42.75 -35.97 -2.08
CA PRO A 1 -41.93 -35.58 -3.24
C PRO A 1 -42.69 -34.60 -4.13
N SER A 2 -42.07 -33.47 -4.45
CA SER A 2 -42.54 -32.47 -5.41
C SER A 2 -42.82 -33.08 -6.79
N SER A 3 -42.08 -34.11 -7.22
CA SER A 3 -42.34 -34.88 -8.45
C SER A 3 -43.75 -35.46 -8.52
N LYS A 4 -44.32 -35.90 -7.39
CA LYS A 4 -45.71 -36.39 -7.36
C LYS A 4 -46.70 -35.26 -7.60
N LEU A 5 -46.45 -34.09 -7.02
CA LEU A 5 -47.28 -32.90 -7.21
C LEU A 5 -47.23 -32.44 -8.67
N LEU A 6 -46.02 -32.39 -9.24
CA LEU A 6 -45.80 -32.04 -10.65
C LEU A 6 -46.46 -33.05 -11.60
N GLY A 7 -46.30 -34.35 -11.35
CA GLY A 7 -46.94 -35.40 -12.14
C GLY A 7 -48.47 -35.30 -12.11
N GLN A 8 -49.07 -35.14 -10.93
CA GLN A 8 -50.52 -34.94 -10.78
C GLN A 8 -51.01 -33.70 -11.53
N PHE A 9 -50.25 -32.61 -11.50
CA PHE A 9 -50.58 -31.42 -12.26
C PHE A 9 -50.54 -31.69 -13.77
N VAL A 10 -49.46 -32.28 -14.29
CA VAL A 10 -49.29 -32.55 -15.72
C VAL A 10 -50.37 -33.50 -16.24
N GLU A 11 -50.69 -34.55 -15.50
CA GLU A 11 -51.78 -35.48 -15.82
C GLU A 11 -53.14 -34.76 -15.88
N SER A 12 -53.46 -33.95 -14.87
CA SER A 12 -54.70 -33.18 -14.80
C SER A 12 -54.81 -32.14 -15.92
N TYR A 13 -53.71 -31.44 -16.21
CA TYR A 13 -53.64 -30.44 -17.28
C TYR A 13 -53.84 -31.09 -18.65
N ASN A 14 -53.12 -32.18 -18.94
CA ASN A 14 -53.19 -32.88 -20.23
C ASN A 14 -54.55 -33.56 -20.45
N ALA A 15 -55.23 -33.96 -19.37
CA ALA A 15 -56.59 -34.52 -19.44
C ALA A 15 -57.67 -33.48 -19.78
N ASN A 16 -57.37 -32.18 -19.70
CA ASN A 16 -58.32 -31.11 -20.04
C ASN A 16 -58.50 -30.98 -21.56
N GLU A 17 -59.73 -31.21 -22.03
CA GLU A 17 -60.11 -31.19 -23.45
C GLU A 17 -59.92 -29.84 -24.15
N THR A 18 -59.84 -28.73 -23.40
CA THR A 18 -59.71 -27.39 -23.99
C THR A 18 -58.26 -27.01 -24.25
N LEU A 19 -57.43 -26.99 -23.21
CA LEU A 19 -56.05 -26.49 -23.25
C LEU A 19 -55.03 -27.63 -23.40
N GLY A 20 -55.21 -28.74 -22.68
CA GLY A 20 -54.23 -29.82 -22.60
C GLY A 20 -54.05 -30.60 -23.90
N GLN A 21 -55.12 -30.78 -24.69
CA GLN A 21 -55.05 -31.48 -25.97
C GLN A 21 -54.31 -30.70 -27.07
N SER A 22 -54.37 -29.35 -27.02
CA SER A 22 -53.71 -28.51 -28.03
C SER A 22 -52.24 -28.22 -27.71
N ASN A 23 -51.88 -28.21 -26.42
CA ASN A 23 -50.52 -27.95 -25.97
C ASN A 23 -50.14 -28.86 -24.78
N PRO A 24 -49.89 -30.15 -25.00
CA PRO A 24 -49.60 -31.08 -23.91
C PRO A 24 -48.26 -30.75 -23.24
N LEU A 25 -48.22 -30.86 -21.92
CA LEU A 25 -47.00 -30.73 -21.13
C LEU A 25 -46.32 -32.08 -20.98
N ALA A 26 -45.00 -32.10 -21.17
CA ALA A 26 -44.16 -33.26 -20.86
C ALA A 26 -43.51 -33.07 -19.50
N LEU A 27 -43.60 -34.07 -18.63
CA LEU A 27 -43.06 -34.02 -17.27
C LEU A 27 -41.57 -33.68 -17.24
N ASP A 28 -40.81 -34.18 -18.21
CA ASP A 28 -39.36 -33.96 -18.30
C ASP A 28 -38.98 -32.54 -18.75
N ASN A 29 -39.93 -31.73 -19.21
CA ASN A 29 -39.73 -30.39 -19.75
C ASN A 29 -40.33 -29.27 -18.89
N VAL A 30 -40.80 -29.60 -17.69
CA VAL A 30 -41.32 -28.63 -16.73
C VAL A 30 -40.77 -28.92 -15.33
N HIS A 31 -40.62 -27.88 -14.52
CA HIS A 31 -40.28 -27.99 -13.10
C HIS A 31 -41.11 -27.01 -12.26
N LEU A 32 -41.14 -27.24 -10.96
CA LEU A 32 -41.78 -26.35 -10.00
C LEU A 32 -40.78 -25.31 -9.52
N ALA A 33 -41.25 -24.08 -9.34
CA ALA A 33 -40.46 -23.01 -8.72
C ALA A 33 -41.32 -22.23 -7.72
N ILE A 34 -40.69 -21.61 -6.73
CA ILE A 34 -41.33 -20.66 -5.81
C ILE A 34 -40.70 -19.29 -5.98
N ARG A 35 -41.49 -18.26 -5.68
CA ARG A 35 -40.98 -16.89 -5.66
C ARG A 35 -40.28 -16.63 -4.33
N GLU A 36 -39.03 -16.19 -4.39
CA GLU A 36 -38.30 -15.71 -3.22
C GLU A 36 -38.22 -14.18 -3.28
N GLU A 37 -38.56 -13.52 -2.16
CA GLU A 37 -38.48 -12.07 -2.03
C GLU A 37 -37.13 -11.72 -1.39
N ASP A 38 -36.27 -11.02 -2.14
CA ASP A 38 -34.96 -10.58 -1.65
C ASP A 38 -35.14 -9.49 -0.58
N SER A 39 -35.18 -9.91 0.69
CA SER A 39 -35.22 -9.02 1.85
C SER A 39 -33.98 -8.12 2.03
N SER A 40 -33.02 -8.16 1.10
CA SER A 40 -31.72 -7.47 1.19
C SER A 40 -31.54 -6.30 0.21
N SER A 41 -32.45 -6.06 -0.74
CA SER A 41 -32.30 -4.96 -1.70
C SER A 41 -33.05 -3.70 -1.23
N THR A 42 -32.32 -2.63 -0.96
CA THR A 42 -32.84 -1.29 -0.58
C THR A 42 -33.08 -0.40 -1.81
N THR A 43 -33.14 -0.99 -3.00
CA THR A 43 -33.36 -0.29 -4.27
C THR A 43 -34.73 -0.67 -4.82
N GLU A 44 -35.55 0.33 -5.13
CA GLU A 44 -36.97 0.28 -5.54
C GLU A 44 -37.22 -0.40 -6.91
N VAL A 45 -36.74 -1.63 -7.09
CA VAL A 45 -37.14 -2.51 -8.17
C VAL A 45 -37.29 -3.90 -7.57
N ASP A 46 -38.52 -4.35 -7.35
CA ASP A 46 -38.86 -5.69 -6.85
C ASP A 46 -38.36 -6.75 -7.86
N ALA A 47 -37.08 -7.13 -7.77
CA ALA A 47 -36.50 -8.20 -8.56
C ALA A 47 -36.97 -9.53 -7.96
N THR A 48 -38.18 -9.96 -8.33
CA THR A 48 -38.70 -11.27 -7.94
C THR A 48 -37.89 -12.37 -8.63
N THR A 49 -37.18 -13.18 -7.85
CA THR A 49 -36.41 -14.32 -8.37
C THR A 49 -37.21 -15.60 -8.16
N LEU A 50 -37.30 -16.43 -9.21
CA LEU A 50 -37.89 -17.77 -9.12
C LEU A 50 -36.80 -18.78 -8.74
N VAL A 51 -37.05 -19.56 -7.70
CA VAL A 51 -36.15 -20.59 -7.19
C VAL A 51 -36.71 -21.96 -7.54
N GLU A 52 -35.95 -22.75 -8.29
CA GLU A 52 -36.32 -24.12 -8.68
C GLU A 52 -36.44 -25.04 -7.46
N ILE A 53 -37.51 -25.83 -7.43
CA ILE A 53 -37.75 -26.89 -6.45
C ILE A 53 -37.30 -28.22 -7.03
N ALA A 54 -36.34 -28.86 -6.36
CA ALA A 54 -35.88 -30.19 -6.72
C ALA A 54 -37.03 -31.20 -6.77
N SER A 55 -37.04 -32.11 -7.74
CA SER A 55 -38.13 -33.07 -8.01
C SER A 55 -38.34 -34.12 -6.91
N ASP A 56 -37.31 -34.43 -6.14
CA ASP A 56 -37.33 -35.37 -5.02
C ASP A 56 -37.56 -34.67 -3.67
N ALA A 57 -37.66 -33.32 -3.66
CA ALA A 57 -37.86 -32.55 -2.45
C ALA A 57 -39.17 -32.89 -1.72
N ILE A 58 -39.16 -32.77 -0.39
CA ILE A 58 -40.34 -32.99 0.44
C ILE A 58 -41.19 -31.72 0.40
N THR A 59 -42.37 -31.81 -0.24
CA THR A 59 -43.26 -30.67 -0.48
C THR A 59 -43.55 -29.83 0.77
N ILE A 60 -43.85 -30.48 1.90
CA ILE A 60 -44.18 -29.82 3.17
C ILE A 60 -42.98 -29.07 3.77
N GLU A 61 -41.76 -29.49 3.45
CA GLU A 61 -40.53 -28.86 3.96
C GLU A 61 -40.03 -27.75 3.04
N THR A 62 -40.27 -27.88 1.74
CA THR A 62 -39.67 -26.99 0.72
C THR A 62 -40.60 -25.87 0.27
N ILE A 63 -41.93 -26.07 0.35
CA ILE A 63 -42.92 -25.06 -0.07
C ILE A 63 -43.48 -24.40 1.19
N PRO A 64 -43.19 -23.11 1.43
CA PRO A 64 -43.74 -22.37 2.57
C PRO A 64 -45.26 -22.29 2.53
N ASP A 65 -45.88 -22.09 3.71
CA ASP A 65 -47.32 -21.85 3.78
C ASP A 65 -47.69 -20.59 2.98
N ARG A 66 -48.73 -20.70 2.15
CA ARG A 66 -49.20 -19.65 1.23
C ARG A 66 -48.19 -19.19 0.16
N ALA A 67 -47.16 -19.98 -0.12
CA ALA A 67 -46.28 -19.69 -1.25
C ALA A 67 -46.97 -19.93 -2.60
N ASP A 68 -46.78 -19.01 -3.54
CA ASP A 68 -47.16 -19.21 -4.93
C ASP A 68 -46.18 -20.19 -5.58
N VAL A 69 -46.71 -21.29 -6.13
CA VAL A 69 -45.94 -22.30 -6.87
C VAL A 69 -46.14 -22.07 -8.36
N TYR A 70 -45.03 -21.89 -9.05
CA TYR A 70 -44.97 -21.63 -10.48
C TYR A 70 -44.54 -22.88 -11.23
N ILE A 71 -45.02 -23.02 -12.46
CA ILE A 71 -44.59 -24.06 -13.39
C ILE A 71 -43.75 -23.38 -14.46
N VAL A 72 -42.51 -23.83 -14.57
CA VAL A 72 -41.51 -23.23 -15.44
C VAL A 72 -41.06 -24.26 -16.46
N HIS A 73 -40.87 -23.82 -17.70
CA HIS A 73 -40.30 -24.67 -18.74
C HIS A 73 -38.83 -24.93 -18.49
N GLY A 74 -38.42 -26.19 -18.61
CA GLY A 74 -37.06 -26.65 -18.40
C GLY A 74 -37.02 -28.02 -17.70
N PRO A 75 -35.87 -28.71 -17.74
CA PRO A 75 -35.75 -30.03 -17.15
C PRO A 75 -35.98 -29.98 -15.64
N SER A 76 -36.75 -30.94 -15.13
CA SER A 76 -36.91 -31.13 -13.68
C SER A 76 -35.68 -31.83 -13.11
N LYS A 77 -34.96 -31.18 -12.20
CA LYS A 77 -33.75 -31.73 -11.59
C LYS A 77 -33.99 -32.31 -10.21
N THR A 78 -33.26 -33.37 -9.87
CA THR A 78 -33.20 -33.88 -8.49
C THR A 78 -32.26 -33.03 -7.63
N LEU A 79 -32.39 -33.12 -6.31
CA LEU A 79 -31.52 -32.41 -5.38
C LEU A 79 -30.06 -32.82 -5.58
N GLY A 80 -29.81 -34.10 -5.88
CA GLY A 80 -28.49 -34.61 -6.24
C GLY A 80 -27.91 -33.95 -7.49
N GLN A 81 -28.71 -33.79 -8.54
CA GLN A 81 -28.28 -33.12 -9.79
C GLN A 81 -27.99 -31.64 -9.56
N ILE A 82 -28.86 -30.93 -8.83
CA ILE A 82 -28.65 -29.50 -8.51
C ILE A 82 -27.36 -29.31 -7.70
N ASN A 83 -27.12 -30.16 -6.69
CA ASN A 83 -25.92 -30.06 -5.87
C ASN A 83 -24.66 -30.40 -6.67
N GLU A 84 -24.72 -31.37 -7.58
CA GLU A 84 -23.61 -31.70 -8.47
C GLU A 84 -23.29 -30.57 -9.45
N GLU A 85 -24.31 -29.95 -10.06
CA GLU A 85 -24.13 -28.77 -10.90
C GLU A 85 -23.48 -27.62 -10.12
N LYS A 86 -23.94 -27.37 -8.88
CA LYS A 86 -23.32 -26.38 -7.98
C LYS A 86 -21.86 -26.71 -7.70
N ARG A 87 -21.54 -27.97 -7.37
CA ARG A 87 -20.16 -28.42 -7.13
C ARG A 87 -19.28 -28.23 -8.37
N VAL A 88 -19.76 -28.63 -9.54
CA VAL A 88 -19.03 -28.46 -10.82
C VAL A 88 -18.82 -26.98 -11.15
N ALA A 89 -19.83 -26.13 -10.91
CA ALA A 89 -19.71 -24.69 -11.10
C ALA A 89 -18.70 -24.04 -10.13
N GLU A 90 -18.72 -24.44 -8.86
CA GLU A 90 -17.75 -23.99 -7.85
C GLU A 90 -16.34 -24.45 -8.18
N GLU A 91 -16.16 -25.70 -8.62
CA GLU A 91 -14.88 -26.24 -9.07
C GLU A 91 -14.36 -25.55 -10.32
N ALA A 92 -15.24 -25.24 -11.28
CA ALA A 92 -14.88 -24.47 -12.47
C ALA A 92 -14.43 -23.05 -12.10
N LEU A 93 -15.17 -22.36 -11.22
CA LEU A 93 -14.80 -21.05 -10.71
C LEU A 93 -13.48 -21.08 -9.95
N GLN A 94 -13.26 -22.12 -9.14
CA GLN A 94 -12.02 -22.29 -8.40
C GLN A 94 -10.84 -22.57 -9.33
N LYS A 95 -11.04 -23.37 -10.37
CA LYS A 95 -10.05 -23.64 -11.42
C LYS A 95 -9.71 -22.39 -12.22
N GLU A 96 -10.70 -21.58 -12.56
CA GLU A 96 -10.50 -20.28 -13.21
C GLU A 96 -9.67 -19.36 -12.31
N LYS A 97 -10.04 -19.19 -11.03
CA LYS A 97 -9.26 -18.40 -10.06
C LYS A 97 -7.84 -18.91 -9.87
N ALA A 98 -7.64 -20.23 -9.90
CA ALA A 98 -6.33 -20.87 -9.80
C ALA A 98 -5.46 -20.65 -11.05
N SER A 99 -6.08 -20.43 -12.21
CA SER A 99 -5.37 -20.12 -13.45
C SER A 99 -4.87 -18.67 -13.53
N LEU A 100 -5.39 -17.78 -12.69
CA LEU A 100 -4.98 -16.37 -12.64
C LEU A 100 -3.73 -16.17 -11.79
N VAL A 101 -2.80 -15.37 -12.29
CA VAL A 101 -1.62 -14.90 -11.56
C VAL A 101 -1.93 -13.60 -10.81
N ALA A 102 -1.29 -13.41 -9.65
CA ALA A 102 -1.45 -12.21 -8.84
C ALA A 102 -0.42 -11.14 -9.24
N CYS A 103 -0.83 -9.88 -9.18
CA CYS A 103 0.09 -8.75 -9.34
C CYS A 103 1.20 -8.78 -8.28
N THR A 104 2.44 -8.51 -8.68
CA THR A 104 3.60 -8.48 -7.79
C THR A 104 3.83 -7.11 -7.14
N ARG A 105 3.17 -6.05 -7.63
CA ARG A 105 3.28 -4.70 -7.06
C ARG A 105 2.60 -4.61 -5.68
N PHE A 106 3.24 -3.91 -4.76
CA PHE A 106 2.80 -3.82 -3.37
C PHE A 106 1.38 -3.29 -3.20
N GLY A 107 0.55 -4.01 -2.44
CA GLY A 107 -0.83 -3.62 -2.13
C GLY A 107 -1.82 -3.78 -3.27
N CYS A 108 -1.39 -4.18 -4.47
CA CYS A 108 -2.32 -4.48 -5.56
C CYS A 108 -3.01 -5.83 -5.33
N LYS A 109 -4.34 -5.86 -5.45
CA LYS A 109 -5.16 -7.07 -5.24
C LYS A 109 -5.64 -7.72 -6.54
N ASN A 110 -5.20 -7.20 -7.69
CA ASN A 110 -5.64 -7.70 -8.99
C ASN A 110 -5.02 -9.06 -9.29
N ARG A 111 -5.83 -9.93 -9.88
CA ARG A 111 -5.42 -11.18 -10.52
C ARG A 111 -5.77 -11.13 -11.99
N PHE A 112 -4.92 -11.69 -12.84
CA PHE A 112 -5.07 -11.64 -14.30
C PHE A 112 -4.49 -12.92 -14.92
N PRO A 113 -4.89 -13.29 -16.14
CA PRO A 113 -4.33 -14.46 -16.82
C PRO A 113 -2.83 -14.29 -17.10
N PRO A 114 -2.04 -15.38 -17.04
CA PRO A 114 -0.61 -15.33 -17.34
C PRO A 114 -0.39 -14.87 -18.78
N GLY A 115 0.47 -13.88 -18.98
CA GLY A 115 0.70 -13.26 -20.29
C GLY A 115 -0.26 -12.10 -20.64
N GLY A 116 -1.14 -11.70 -19.73
CA GLY A 116 -2.06 -10.58 -19.89
C GLY A 116 -3.40 -10.96 -20.53
N PRO A 117 -4.34 -10.00 -20.70
CA PRO A 117 -4.17 -8.54 -20.58
C PRO A 117 -3.93 -8.07 -19.14
N TYR A 118 -3.00 -7.13 -18.98
CA TYR A 118 -2.65 -6.57 -17.68
C TYR A 118 -3.57 -5.40 -17.31
N PRO A 119 -4.33 -5.49 -16.21
CA PRO A 119 -5.24 -4.41 -15.82
C PRO A 119 -4.48 -3.20 -15.26
N LYS A 120 -5.20 -2.06 -15.13
CA LYS A 120 -4.71 -0.89 -14.40
C LYS A 120 -4.41 -1.27 -12.95
N CYS A 121 -3.23 -0.87 -12.48
CA CYS A 121 -2.73 -1.17 -11.15
C CYS A 121 -2.74 0.09 -10.28
N VAL A 122 -3.30 -0.02 -9.07
CA VAL A 122 -3.12 0.96 -8.00
C VAL A 122 -2.32 0.27 -6.90
N HIS A 123 -1.13 0.80 -6.61
CA HIS A 123 -0.13 0.12 -5.76
C HIS A 123 0.68 1.11 -4.92
N HIS A 124 1.39 0.56 -3.94
CA HIS A 124 2.40 1.27 -3.16
C HIS A 124 3.76 1.11 -3.83
N VAL A 125 4.54 2.19 -3.88
CA VAL A 125 5.85 2.21 -4.55
C VAL A 125 6.91 1.56 -3.68
N SER A 126 6.72 1.58 -2.36
CA SER A 126 7.71 1.19 -1.37
C SER A 126 7.15 0.13 -0.41
N PRO A 127 8.01 -0.71 0.19
CA PRO A 127 7.59 -1.84 1.02
C PRO A 127 6.83 -1.43 2.29
N PRO A 128 6.12 -2.38 2.92
CA PRO A 128 5.42 -2.15 4.17
C PRO A 128 6.40 -2.02 5.34
N VAL A 129 5.96 -1.31 6.36
CA VAL A 129 6.68 -0.97 7.58
C VAL A 129 5.86 -1.44 8.78
N PHE A 130 6.50 -2.19 9.67
CA PHE A 130 5.89 -2.68 10.91
C PHE A 130 6.74 -2.21 12.10
N HIS A 131 6.23 -1.23 12.85
CA HIS A 131 6.95 -0.63 13.98
C HIS A 131 5.96 -0.21 15.08
N GLU A 132 6.27 -0.54 16.34
CA GLU A 132 5.46 -0.15 17.51
C GLU A 132 3.96 -0.40 17.30
N THR A 133 3.60 -1.63 16.91
CA THR A 133 2.24 -2.11 16.58
C THR A 133 1.56 -1.46 15.37
N ALA A 134 2.08 -0.32 14.89
CA ALA A 134 1.62 0.35 13.67
C ALA A 134 2.14 -0.36 12.40
N LYS A 135 1.25 -0.43 11.42
CA LYS A 135 1.44 -1.06 10.11
C LYS A 135 1.13 -0.02 9.04
N PHE A 136 2.07 0.27 8.17
CA PHE A 136 1.90 1.27 7.12
C PHE A 136 2.80 0.99 5.93
N TRP A 137 2.60 1.72 4.84
CA TRP A 137 3.50 1.64 3.68
C TRP A 137 4.54 2.75 3.78
N SER A 138 5.81 2.45 3.51
CA SER A 138 6.89 3.45 3.63
C SER A 138 6.68 4.68 2.73
N CYS A 139 6.01 4.52 1.59
CA CYS A 139 5.59 5.64 0.72
C CYS A 139 4.39 6.43 1.25
N CYS A 140 3.70 5.95 2.30
CA CYS A 140 2.51 6.56 2.91
C CYS A 140 2.57 6.53 4.45
N PRO A 141 3.56 7.20 5.08
CA PRO A 141 3.75 7.14 6.54
C PRO A 141 2.58 7.70 7.36
N ASN A 142 1.75 8.55 6.74
CA ASN A 142 0.57 9.15 7.38
C ASN A 142 -0.64 8.20 7.43
N LYS A 143 -0.64 7.12 6.63
CA LYS A 143 -1.73 6.14 6.60
C LYS A 143 -1.32 4.93 7.43
N LYS A 144 -1.48 5.02 8.76
CA LYS A 144 -1.16 3.95 9.70
C LYS A 144 -2.40 3.17 10.07
N ALA A 145 -2.26 1.85 10.12
CA ALA A 145 -3.25 0.94 10.66
C ALA A 145 -2.66 0.20 11.85
N TYR A 146 -3.51 -0.14 12.82
CA TYR A 146 -3.12 -0.91 14.00
C TYR A 146 -3.54 -2.38 13.89
N ASP A 147 -4.54 -2.67 13.05
CA ASP A 147 -5.00 -4.02 12.72
C ASP A 147 -4.58 -4.43 11.30
N TRP A 148 -4.52 -5.74 11.08
CA TRP A 148 -4.11 -6.30 9.79
C TRP A 148 -5.11 -5.99 8.67
N ASP A 149 -6.41 -6.14 8.96
CA ASP A 149 -7.46 -5.90 7.96
C ASP A 149 -7.47 -4.45 7.49
N ASP A 150 -7.24 -3.50 8.40
CA ASP A 150 -7.17 -2.08 8.06
C ASP A 150 -5.91 -1.74 7.28
N PHE A 151 -4.77 -2.39 7.59
CA PHE A 151 -3.55 -2.27 6.79
C PHE A 151 -3.78 -2.74 5.35
N GLN A 152 -4.48 -3.87 5.15
CA GLN A 152 -4.80 -4.39 3.82
C GLN A 152 -5.79 -3.50 3.05
N LYS A 153 -6.56 -2.64 3.73
CA LYS A 153 -7.47 -1.68 3.09
C LYS A 153 -6.77 -0.39 2.66
N ILE A 154 -5.52 -0.15 3.06
CA ILE A 154 -4.80 1.08 2.66
C ILE A 154 -4.59 1.09 1.14
N GLU A 155 -5.33 1.95 0.47
CA GLU A 155 -5.25 2.12 -0.98
C GLU A 155 -3.86 2.56 -1.45
N GLY A 156 -3.43 2.01 -2.59
CA GLY A 156 -2.17 2.35 -3.24
C GLY A 156 -2.04 3.83 -3.57
N CYS A 157 -0.85 4.39 -3.43
CA CYS A 157 -0.58 5.80 -3.69
C CYS A 157 -0.08 6.11 -5.10
N SER A 158 0.17 5.08 -5.92
CA SER A 158 0.67 5.20 -7.28
C SER A 158 -0.15 4.35 -8.24
N THR A 159 -0.22 4.80 -9.49
CA THR A 159 -0.93 4.08 -10.56
C THR A 159 0.05 3.59 -11.62
N GLY A 160 -0.20 2.42 -12.19
CA GLY A 160 0.61 1.84 -13.27
C GLY A 160 -0.12 0.69 -13.95
N VAL A 161 0.64 -0.22 -14.55
CA VAL A 161 0.12 -1.47 -15.14
C VAL A 161 0.52 -2.64 -14.24
N CYS A 162 -0.40 -3.60 -14.08
CA CYS A 162 -0.11 -4.81 -13.32
C CYS A 162 1.02 -5.61 -13.97
N THR A 163 1.80 -6.32 -13.15
CA THR A 163 2.90 -7.16 -13.62
C THR A 163 2.95 -8.43 -12.77
N ASP A 164 3.31 -9.54 -13.40
CA ASP A 164 3.57 -10.85 -12.80
C ASP A 164 5.06 -11.10 -12.53
N VAL A 165 5.92 -10.18 -12.98
CA VAL A 165 7.37 -10.22 -12.75
C VAL A 165 7.70 -9.57 -11.42
N LYS A 166 8.47 -10.25 -10.56
CA LYS A 166 9.00 -9.68 -9.32
C LYS A 166 10.30 -8.93 -9.60
N GLU A 167 10.45 -7.74 -9.03
CA GLU A 167 11.72 -7.01 -9.04
C GLU A 167 12.58 -7.46 -7.84
N ASP A 168 13.67 -8.17 -8.11
CA ASP A 168 14.52 -8.77 -7.05
C ASP A 168 15.34 -7.74 -6.24
N THR A 169 15.43 -6.50 -6.73
CA THR A 169 16.23 -5.44 -6.09
C THR A 169 15.51 -4.76 -4.91
N GLN A 170 14.20 -4.97 -4.74
CA GLN A 170 13.43 -4.27 -3.72
C GLN A 170 13.21 -5.13 -2.46
N LYS A 171 13.58 -4.57 -1.29
CA LYS A 171 13.30 -5.21 0.01
C LYS A 171 11.79 -5.47 0.14
N GLN A 172 11.42 -6.67 0.61
CA GLN A 172 10.01 -7.11 0.72
C GLN A 172 9.28 -6.49 1.90
N PHE A 173 10.00 -6.09 2.94
CA PHE A 173 9.49 -5.35 4.10
C PHE A 173 10.62 -4.51 4.69
N LEU A 174 10.27 -3.46 5.42
CA LEU A 174 11.20 -2.66 6.22
C LEU A 174 10.90 -2.91 7.70
N GLY A 175 11.85 -3.49 8.41
CA GLY A 175 11.77 -3.72 9.85
C GLY A 175 12.21 -2.50 10.67
N GLY A 176 12.11 -2.63 11.98
CA GLY A 176 12.58 -1.60 12.91
C GLY A 176 14.10 -1.32 12.82
N CYS A 177 14.90 -2.32 12.44
CA CYS A 177 16.34 -2.14 12.20
C CYS A 177 16.61 -1.32 10.94
N ASP A 178 15.91 -1.59 9.83
CA ASP A 178 16.09 -0.85 8.57
C ASP A 178 15.70 0.62 8.72
N LEU A 179 14.60 0.89 9.44
CA LEU A 179 14.18 2.25 9.78
C LEU A 179 15.22 2.98 10.62
N ARG A 180 15.82 2.28 11.59
CA ARG A 180 16.83 2.84 12.49
C ARG A 180 18.13 3.12 11.75
N GLU A 181 18.51 2.28 10.79
CA GLU A 181 19.67 2.49 9.94
C GLU A 181 19.48 3.71 9.03
N GLN A 182 18.34 3.84 8.34
CA GLN A 182 18.02 5.04 7.55
C GLN A 182 18.00 6.32 8.41
N ALA A 183 17.45 6.24 9.63
CA ALA A 183 17.50 7.35 10.57
C ALA A 183 18.92 7.64 11.07
N ALA A 184 19.74 6.62 11.30
CA ALA A 184 21.12 6.76 11.75
C ALA A 184 22.05 7.33 10.67
N GLU A 185 21.82 7.01 9.39
CA GLU A 185 22.54 7.65 8.28
C GLU A 185 22.28 9.17 8.21
N SER A 186 21.05 9.59 8.53
CA SER A 186 20.70 11.01 8.60
C SER A 186 21.34 11.74 9.79
N ALA A 187 21.70 10.99 10.85
CA ALA A 187 22.32 11.50 12.07
C ALA A 187 23.69 10.85 12.26
N LYS A 188 24.64 11.15 11.37
CA LYS A 188 26.04 10.70 11.52
C LYS A 188 26.65 11.30 12.79
N LEU A 189 26.53 10.57 13.90
CA LEU A 189 27.21 10.88 15.16
C LEU A 189 28.72 10.83 14.90
N LYS A 190 29.43 11.87 15.34
CA LYS A 190 30.90 11.90 15.25
C LYS A 190 31.47 10.71 16.01
N SER A 191 32.48 10.06 15.44
CA SER A 191 33.12 8.93 16.14
C SER A 191 33.81 9.41 17.41
N ILE A 192 34.04 8.48 18.34
CA ILE A 192 34.84 8.75 19.55
C ILE A 192 36.24 9.23 19.15
N ASP A 193 36.80 8.73 18.04
CA ASP A 193 38.07 9.18 17.51
C ASP A 193 38.00 10.62 16.98
N ASP A 194 36.91 11.02 16.31
CA ASP A 194 36.69 12.41 15.89
C ASP A 194 36.58 13.34 17.11
N PHE A 195 35.91 12.89 18.17
CA PHE A 195 35.79 13.62 19.43
C PHE A 195 37.14 13.73 20.16
N ASN A 196 37.89 12.64 20.24
CA ASN A 196 39.22 12.59 20.85
C ASN A 196 40.23 13.40 20.06
N LYS A 197 40.13 13.44 18.73
CA LYS A 197 40.98 14.28 17.86
C LYS A 197 40.66 15.76 18.07
N ALA A 198 39.40 16.13 18.24
CA ALA A 198 39.00 17.49 18.61
C ALA A 198 39.48 17.89 20.01
N GLN A 199 39.48 16.97 20.98
CA GLN A 199 40.03 17.17 22.32
C GLN A 199 41.56 17.26 22.31
N ALA A 200 42.24 16.39 21.56
CA ALA A 200 43.70 16.37 21.42
C ALA A 200 44.24 17.59 20.67
N ALA A 201 43.44 18.21 19.80
CA ALA A 201 43.73 19.50 19.17
C ALA A 201 43.60 20.71 20.12
N GLY A 202 43.54 20.52 21.43
CA GLY A 202 43.64 21.59 22.42
C GLY A 202 42.33 21.97 23.12
N GLY A 203 41.27 21.18 22.98
CA GLY A 203 40.09 21.23 23.87
C GLY A 203 39.31 22.55 23.93
N SER A 204 39.57 23.51 23.04
CA SER A 204 38.78 24.74 22.93
C SER A 204 37.74 24.58 21.82
N ASP A 205 36.54 25.15 22.03
CA ASP A 205 35.48 25.28 21.02
C ASP A 205 35.94 25.98 19.72
N ALA A 206 37.17 26.50 19.69
CA ALA A 206 37.79 27.20 18.57
C ALA A 206 38.10 26.31 17.36
N ALA A 207 38.63 25.10 17.55
CA ALA A 207 38.94 24.18 16.44
C ALA A 207 37.71 23.83 15.58
N PRO A 208 36.56 23.41 16.17
CA PRO A 208 35.35 23.16 15.38
C PRO A 208 34.75 24.43 14.77
N VAL A 209 35.00 25.61 15.35
CA VAL A 209 34.57 26.90 14.78
C VAL A 209 35.37 27.26 13.53
N LEU A 210 36.70 27.03 13.52
CA LEU A 210 37.54 27.26 12.33
C LEU A 210 37.17 26.30 11.20
N ASP A 211 36.88 25.03 11.49
CA ASP A 211 36.41 24.07 10.48
C ASP A 211 35.06 24.48 9.87
N ARG A 212 34.13 24.98 10.70
CA ARG A 212 32.85 25.49 10.22
C ARG A 212 33.05 26.74 9.36
N LEU A 213 33.93 27.65 9.78
CA LEU A 213 34.25 28.87 9.05
C LEU A 213 34.89 28.54 7.70
N ARG A 214 35.78 27.55 7.65
CA ARG A 214 36.38 27.02 6.41
C ARG A 214 35.33 26.54 5.42
N SER A 215 34.33 25.80 5.89
CA SER A 215 33.22 25.33 5.05
C SER A 215 32.41 26.50 4.47
N VAL A 216 32.05 27.48 5.31
CA VAL A 216 31.29 28.67 4.89
C VAL A 216 32.09 29.51 3.89
N MET A 217 33.39 29.73 4.14
CA MET A 217 34.24 30.49 3.22
C MET A 217 34.41 29.78 1.88
N LYS A 218 34.49 28.44 1.88
CA LYS A 218 34.50 27.64 0.65
C LYS A 218 33.22 27.78 -0.17
N GLU A 219 32.06 27.84 0.48
CA GLU A 219 30.77 28.09 -0.20
C GLU A 219 30.70 29.50 -0.81
N ILE A 220 31.36 30.48 -0.19
CA ILE A 220 31.47 31.87 -0.70
C ILE A 220 32.53 31.98 -1.82
N GLY A 221 33.23 30.89 -2.14
CA GLY A 221 34.22 30.81 -3.22
C GLY A 221 35.66 31.08 -2.81
N VAL A 222 35.96 31.10 -1.51
CA VAL A 222 37.34 31.16 -1.00
C VAL A 222 37.95 29.76 -1.04
N GLU A 223 39.11 29.62 -1.67
CA GLU A 223 39.82 28.34 -1.70
C GLU A 223 40.22 27.88 -0.29
N GLY A 224 40.01 26.60 0.00
CA GLY A 224 40.32 26.05 1.33
C GLY A 224 41.79 26.16 1.69
N GLU A 225 42.69 26.08 0.70
CA GLU A 225 44.14 26.24 0.91
C GLU A 225 44.51 27.66 1.32
N LEU A 226 43.84 28.67 0.76
CA LEU A 226 44.04 30.07 1.13
C LEU A 226 43.60 30.32 2.59
N PHE A 227 42.47 29.71 3.00
CA PHE A 227 42.03 29.76 4.39
C PHE A 227 43.06 29.16 5.35
N ASP A 228 43.60 27.98 5.00
CA ASP A 228 44.57 27.28 5.82
C ASP A 228 45.88 28.09 5.95
N GLN A 229 46.35 28.72 4.87
CA GLN A 229 47.52 29.62 4.89
C GLN A 229 47.33 30.83 5.82
N VAL A 230 46.14 31.43 5.81
CA VAL A 230 45.82 32.57 6.69
C VAL A 230 45.79 32.15 8.16
N VAL A 231 45.18 31.00 8.46
CA VAL A 231 45.11 30.45 9.82
C VAL A 231 46.52 30.11 10.34
N GLU A 232 47.36 29.46 9.53
CA GLU A 232 48.74 29.16 9.90
C GLU A 232 49.61 30.41 10.05
N GLY A 233 49.41 31.43 9.21
CA GLY A 233 50.04 32.74 9.36
C GLY A 233 49.71 33.37 10.72
N MET A 234 48.42 33.40 11.10
CA MET A 234 47.99 33.94 12.39
C MET A 234 48.48 33.12 13.58
N LYS A 235 48.56 31.78 13.45
CA LYS A 235 49.18 30.91 14.47
C LYS A 235 50.65 31.26 14.67
N LYS A 236 51.40 31.43 13.59
CA LYS A 236 52.82 31.80 13.66
C LYS A 236 53.00 33.17 14.33
N GLU A 237 52.18 34.17 13.97
CA GLU A 237 52.19 35.48 14.62
C GLU A 237 51.80 35.41 16.11
N GLY A 238 50.88 34.53 16.49
CA GLY A 238 50.52 34.32 17.90
C GLY A 238 51.65 33.68 18.69
N MET A 239 52.38 32.74 18.09
CA MET A 239 53.53 32.08 18.70
C MET A 239 54.72 33.05 18.87
N GLU A 240 54.98 33.90 17.87
CA GLU A 240 55.99 34.97 17.96
C GLU A 240 55.65 36.02 19.03
N ARG A 241 54.37 36.20 19.36
CA ARG A 241 53.88 37.03 20.47
C ARG A 241 53.89 36.35 21.84
N GLY A 242 54.39 35.12 21.93
CA GLY A 242 54.52 34.37 23.19
C GLY A 242 53.23 33.74 23.71
N VAL A 243 52.20 33.58 22.86
CA VAL A 243 50.96 32.89 23.23
C VAL A 243 51.22 31.39 23.34
N GLY A 244 50.75 30.77 24.41
CA GLY A 244 50.89 29.33 24.61
C GLY A 244 50.12 28.52 23.55
N GLU A 245 50.68 27.37 23.14
CA GLU A 245 50.12 26.50 22.10
C GLU A 245 48.66 26.11 22.33
N LYS A 246 48.24 25.97 23.60
CA LYS A 246 46.85 25.66 23.99
C LYS A 246 45.87 26.83 23.78
N GLU A 247 46.34 28.07 23.80
CA GLU A 247 45.52 29.28 23.63
C GLU A 247 45.54 29.80 22.19
N LEU A 248 46.47 29.30 21.38
CA LEU A 248 46.75 29.78 20.03
C LEU A 248 45.52 29.71 19.11
N LEU A 249 44.79 28.59 19.14
CA LEU A 249 43.58 28.41 18.33
C LEU A 249 42.45 29.35 18.75
N GLY A 250 42.32 29.62 20.05
CA GLY A 250 41.34 30.58 20.59
C GLY A 250 41.64 32.00 20.12
N VAL A 251 42.89 32.44 20.24
CA VAL A 251 43.33 33.78 19.80
C VAL A 251 43.15 33.95 18.29
N VAL A 252 43.52 32.94 17.49
CA VAL A 252 43.35 32.97 16.02
C VAL A 252 41.87 33.07 15.64
N THR A 253 40.99 32.33 16.31
CA THR A 253 39.54 32.36 16.06
C THR A 253 38.96 33.74 16.38
N GLU A 254 39.36 34.34 17.51
CA GLU A 254 38.89 35.65 17.91
C GLU A 254 39.39 36.77 16.98
N GLU A 255 40.68 36.72 16.60
CA GLU A 255 41.30 37.72 15.73
C GLU A 255 40.76 37.65 14.29
N LEU A 256 40.62 36.43 13.74
CA LEU A 256 40.02 36.21 12.43
C LEU A 256 38.55 36.64 12.41
N GLY A 257 37.79 36.32 13.47
CA GLY A 257 36.40 36.75 13.61
C GLY A 257 36.24 38.27 13.64
N LYS A 258 37.13 38.98 14.36
CA LYS A 258 37.15 40.46 14.39
C LYS A 258 37.44 41.05 13.01
N LYS A 259 38.45 40.54 12.30
CA LYS A 259 38.82 41.02 10.95
C LYS A 259 37.69 40.78 9.95
N LEU A 260 37.07 39.60 9.95
CA LEU A 260 35.97 39.26 9.05
C LEU A 260 34.73 40.13 9.32
N LYS A 261 34.37 40.34 10.59
CA LYS A 261 33.25 41.21 10.98
C LYS A 261 33.48 42.66 10.53
N SER A 262 34.71 43.17 10.65
CA SER A 262 35.07 44.50 10.18
C SER A 262 34.93 44.63 8.66
N ALA A 263 35.45 43.67 7.91
CA ALA A 263 35.37 43.63 6.44
C ALA A 263 33.92 43.57 5.95
N MET A 264 33.10 42.68 6.52
CA MET A 264 31.67 42.59 6.19
C MET A 264 30.91 43.87 6.51
N LYS A 265 31.23 44.53 7.63
CA LYS A 265 30.63 45.82 7.98
C LYS A 265 31.03 46.92 6.98
N ALA A 266 32.28 46.94 6.55
CA ALA A 266 32.75 47.90 5.54
C ALA A 266 32.03 47.69 4.19
N ILE A 267 31.93 46.44 3.73
CA ILE A 267 31.19 46.09 2.51
C ILE A 267 29.72 46.51 2.63
N ALA A 268 29.07 46.22 3.76
CA ALA A 268 27.69 46.62 3.99
C ALA A 268 27.50 48.15 3.96
N VAL A 269 28.43 48.91 4.55
CA VAL A 269 28.42 50.38 4.52
C VAL A 269 28.59 50.89 3.09
N ASP A 270 29.52 50.34 2.31
CA ASP A 270 29.73 50.75 0.91
C ASP A 270 28.53 50.40 0.02
N GLN A 271 27.91 49.23 0.20
CA GLN A 271 26.69 48.85 -0.52
C GLN A 271 25.49 49.76 -0.16
N LEU A 272 25.42 50.24 1.07
CA LEU A 272 24.40 51.20 1.51
C LEU A 272 24.69 52.63 1.05
N ARG A 273 25.94 52.95 0.71
CA ARG A 273 26.36 54.26 0.20
C ARG A 273 26.10 54.44 -1.30
N ILE A 274 25.82 53.35 -2.01
CA ILE A 274 25.54 53.31 -3.46
C ILE A 274 24.02 53.47 -3.75
N LYS A 275 23.19 53.80 -2.75
CA LYS A 275 21.79 54.22 -2.93
C LYS A 275 21.59 55.70 -2.66
#